data_AF-A0A0F9I8H3-F1
#
_entry.id   AF-A0A0F9I8H3-F1
#
_cell.length_a   1.000
_cell.length_b   1.000
_cell.length_c   1.000
_cell.angle_alpha   90.00
_cell.angle_beta   90.00
_cell.angle_gamma   90.00
#
_symmetry.space_group_name_H-M   'P 1'
#
loop_
_entity.id
_entity.type
_entity.pdbx_description
1 polymer ?
#
loop_
_entity_poly.entity_id
_entity_poly.type
_entity_poly.pdbx_seq_one_letter_code
_entity_poly.pdbx_strand_id
1 'polypeptide(L)'
;MADIDLNKVEAFAALEEETGDIIQSEEDRKEILDYVTGELGTIIDGPERKEMLQKVSKWRRQREARPETEEKSFPWTGASNITVPLALTSTNGIYAMLKASFSQRKPFWTVTAKNTAEVKKEEKIIKP
;
A
#
# COMPACT_ATOMS: atom_id res chain seq x y z
N MET A 1 8.30 -9.32 -17.65
CA MET A 1 9.54 -9.67 -16.94
C MET A 1 9.95 -8.44 -16.18
N ALA A 2 9.85 -8.46 -14.85
CA ALA A 2 10.37 -7.38 -14.02
C ALA A 2 11.83 -7.72 -13.73
N ASP A 3 12.74 -6.87 -14.18
CA ASP A 3 14.17 -6.99 -13.87
C ASP A 3 14.34 -6.89 -12.35
N ILE A 4 14.91 -7.94 -11.75
CA ILE A 4 15.27 -7.97 -10.34
C ILE A 4 16.48 -7.05 -10.18
N ASP A 5 16.25 -5.91 -9.54
CA ASP A 5 17.23 -4.86 -9.32
C ASP A 5 18.38 -5.38 -8.44
N LEU A 6 19.57 -5.56 -9.04
CA LEU A 6 20.79 -6.10 -8.39
C LEU A 6 21.25 -5.29 -7.17
N ASN A 7 20.84 -4.03 -7.07
CA ASN A 7 21.11 -3.17 -5.90
C ASN A 7 20.36 -3.61 -4.63
N LYS A 8 19.34 -4.49 -4.74
CA LYS A 8 18.70 -5.08 -3.56
C LYS A 8 19.52 -6.21 -2.93
N VAL A 9 20.47 -6.80 -3.65
CA VAL A 9 21.29 -7.91 -3.16
C VAL A 9 22.28 -7.41 -2.10
N GLU A 10 22.82 -6.20 -2.25
CA GLU A 10 23.70 -5.58 -1.25
C GLU A 10 22.99 -5.26 0.07
N ALA A 11 21.68 -4.98 0.02
CA ALA A 11 20.86 -4.79 1.23
C ALA A 11 20.62 -6.09 2.01
N PHE A 12 20.71 -7.26 1.37
CA PHE A 12 20.62 -8.55 2.06
C PHE A 12 21.92 -8.89 2.80
N ALA A 13 23.08 -8.53 2.26
CA ALA A 13 24.38 -8.77 2.90
C ALA A 13 24.53 -7.99 4.23
N ALA A 14 23.98 -6.78 4.32
CA ALA A 14 23.97 -5.99 5.56
C ALA A 14 23.05 -6.57 6.65
N LEU A 15 22.09 -7.43 6.29
CA LEU A 15 21.18 -8.12 7.20
C LEU A 15 21.79 -9.40 7.80
N GLU A 16 22.87 -9.92 7.19
CA GLU A 16 23.60 -11.10 7.69
C GLU A 16 24.40 -10.78 8.98
N GLU A 17 24.80 -9.53 9.21
CA GLU A 17 25.52 -9.14 10.43
C GLU A 17 24.61 -9.03 11.67
N GLU A 18 23.30 -8.79 11.52
CA GLU A 18 22.36 -8.71 12.67
C GLU A 18 21.60 -10.02 12.96
N THR A 19 21.64 -11.01 12.07
CA THR A 19 20.85 -12.25 12.19
C THR A 19 21.60 -13.43 12.82
N GLY A 20 22.90 -13.27 13.09
CA GLY A 20 23.77 -14.33 13.63
C GLY A 20 23.33 -14.92 14.98
N ASP A 21 22.49 -14.21 15.74
CA ASP A 21 21.92 -14.71 17.01
C ASP A 21 20.60 -15.49 16.84
N ILE A 22 19.90 -15.37 15.71
CA ILE A 22 18.54 -15.90 15.50
C ILE A 22 18.54 -17.11 14.56
N ILE A 23 19.40 -17.13 13.54
CA ILE A 23 19.50 -18.23 12.57
C ILE A 23 20.83 -18.94 12.81
N GLN A 24 20.77 -20.08 13.51
CA GLN A 24 21.95 -20.75 14.04
C GLN A 24 22.53 -21.80 13.07
N SER A 25 21.77 -22.24 12.07
CA SER A 25 22.20 -23.22 11.08
C SER A 25 21.71 -22.89 9.65
N GLU A 26 22.43 -23.42 8.66
CA GLU A 26 22.01 -23.36 7.24
C GLU A 26 20.74 -24.19 6.99
N GLU A 27 20.47 -25.21 7.82
CA GLU A 27 19.22 -25.97 7.76
C GLU A 27 18.01 -25.12 8.19
N ASP A 28 18.12 -24.36 9.29
CA ASP A 28 17.06 -23.46 9.76
C ASP A 28 16.79 -22.35 8.74
N ARG A 29 17.84 -21.84 8.10
CA ARG A 29 17.72 -20.84 7.04
C ARG A 29 16.90 -21.37 5.86
N LYS A 30 17.13 -22.62 5.48
CA LYS A 30 16.40 -23.27 4.40
C LYS A 30 14.93 -23.50 4.77
N GLU A 31 14.65 -23.95 5.99
CA GLU A 31 13.28 -24.16 6.46
C GLU A 31 12.48 -22.84 6.49
N ILE A 32 13.09 -21.76 6.98
CA ILE A 32 12.47 -20.43 6.99
C ILE A 32 12.23 -19.94 5.56
N LEU A 33 13.20 -20.12 4.65
CA LEU A 33 13.03 -19.75 3.25
C LEU A 33 11.91 -20.55 2.56
N ASP A 34 11.85 -21.86 2.79
CA ASP A 34 10.81 -22.73 2.23
C ASP A 34 9.43 -22.35 2.78
N TYR A 35 9.33 -22.05 4.07
CA TYR A 35 8.09 -21.55 4.68
C TYR A 35 7.66 -20.20 4.09
N VAL A 36 8.56 -19.20 4.07
CA VAL A 36 8.26 -17.85 3.57
C VAL A 36 7.91 -17.90 2.09
N THR A 37 8.62 -18.69 1.28
CA THR A 37 8.32 -18.83 -0.15
C THR A 37 7.00 -19.56 -0.39
N GLY A 38 6.64 -20.56 0.43
CA GLY A 38 5.35 -21.22 0.40
C GLY A 38 4.18 -20.29 0.74
N GLU A 39 4.31 -19.49 1.80
CA GLU A 39 3.33 -18.46 2.17
C GLU A 39 3.23 -17.38 1.09
N LEU A 40 4.36 -16.93 0.56
CA LEU A 40 4.40 -15.95 -0.52
C LEU A 40 3.70 -16.48 -1.78
N GLY A 41 3.95 -17.74 -2.16
CA GLY A 41 3.28 -18.40 -3.27
C GLY A 41 1.77 -18.47 -3.07
N THR A 42 1.32 -18.84 -1.87
CA THR A 42 -0.10 -18.90 -1.50
C THR A 42 -0.77 -17.53 -1.63
N ILE A 43 -0.11 -16.45 -1.21
CA ILE A 43 -0.62 -15.08 -1.32
C ILE A 43 -0.58 -14.59 -2.77
N ILE A 44 0.50 -14.86 -3.50
CA ILE A 44 0.69 -14.40 -4.89
C ILE A 44 -0.35 -15.02 -5.81
N ASP A 45 -0.54 -16.33 -5.69
CA ASP A 45 -1.43 -17.12 -6.54
C ASP A 45 -2.82 -17.33 -5.95
N GLY A 46 -3.03 -16.85 -4.72
CA GLY A 46 -4.28 -16.92 -4.01
C GLY A 46 -5.45 -16.27 -4.76
N PRO A 47 -6.67 -16.81 -4.60
CA PRO A 47 -7.86 -16.31 -5.28
C PRO A 47 -8.16 -14.84 -4.91
N GLU A 48 -7.96 -14.47 -3.65
CA GLU A 48 -8.22 -13.11 -3.16
C GLU A 48 -7.37 -12.06 -3.87
N ARG A 49 -6.07 -12.32 -4.02
CA ARG A 49 -5.16 -11.41 -4.72
C ARG A 49 -5.51 -11.31 -6.20
N LYS A 50 -5.86 -12.43 -6.84
CA LYS A 50 -6.29 -12.44 -8.24
C LYS A 50 -7.55 -11.59 -8.45
N GLU A 51 -8.55 -11.74 -7.59
CA GLU A 51 -9.76 -10.91 -7.63
C GLU A 51 -9.45 -9.43 -7.39
N MET A 52 -8.59 -9.12 -6.43
CA MET A 52 -8.16 -7.74 -6.16
C MET A 52 -7.48 -7.15 -7.40
N LEU A 53 -6.55 -7.87 -8.04
CA LEU A 53 -5.86 -7.41 -9.24
C LEU A 53 -6.81 -7.18 -10.41
N GLN A 54 -7.83 -8.04 -10.58
CA GLN A 54 -8.88 -7.83 -11.58
C GLN A 54 -9.69 -6.55 -11.31
N LYS A 55 -10.08 -6.32 -10.05
CA LYS A 55 -10.79 -5.09 -9.65
C LYS A 55 -9.93 -3.84 -9.88
N VAL A 56 -8.65 -3.88 -9.49
CA VAL A 56 -7.70 -2.77 -9.69
C VAL A 56 -7.50 -2.49 -11.17
N SER A 57 -7.35 -3.52 -12.01
CA SER A 57 -7.25 -3.37 -13.46
C SER A 57 -8.48 -2.69 -14.05
N LYS A 58 -9.68 -3.12 -13.62
CA LYS A 58 -10.94 -2.50 -14.03
C LYS A 58 -11.02 -1.04 -13.62
N TRP A 59 -10.74 -0.70 -12.36
CA TRP A 59 -10.76 0.68 -11.88
C TRP A 59 -9.74 1.57 -12.57
N ARG A 60 -8.54 1.04 -12.85
CA ARG A 60 -7.52 1.76 -13.61
C ARG A 60 -8.01 2.10 -15.01
N ARG A 61 -8.60 1.12 -15.71
CA ARG A 61 -9.17 1.33 -17.05
C ARG A 61 -10.27 2.39 -17.04
N GLN A 62 -11.17 2.33 -16.07
CA GLN A 62 -12.25 3.31 -15.88
C GLN A 62 -11.72 4.71 -15.56
N ARG A 63 -10.68 4.81 -14.72
CA ARG A 63 -10.02 6.09 -14.41
C ARG A 63 -9.39 6.72 -15.65
N GLU A 64 -8.75 5.91 -16.50
CA GLU A 64 -8.14 6.36 -17.76
C GLU A 64 -9.17 6.66 -18.86
N ALA A 65 -10.47 6.57 -18.57
CA ALA A 65 -11.56 6.73 -19.55
C ALA A 65 -11.41 5.82 -20.78
N ARG A 66 -10.75 4.66 -20.58
CA ARG A 66 -10.59 3.66 -21.62
C ARG A 66 -11.86 2.81 -21.68
N PRO A 67 -12.52 2.73 -22.83
CA PRO A 67 -13.73 1.95 -22.94
C PRO A 67 -13.47 0.45 -22.71
N GLU A 68 -14.48 -0.27 -22.21
CA GLU A 68 -14.39 -1.72 -22.01
C GLU A 68 -14.38 -2.48 -23.34
N THR A 69 -15.05 -1.93 -24.36
CA THR A 69 -15.13 -2.45 -25.73
C THR A 69 -14.72 -1.39 -26.73
N GLU A 70 -14.01 -1.79 -27.80
CA GLU A 70 -13.57 -0.86 -28.85
C GLU A 70 -14.75 -0.19 -29.57
N GLU A 71 -15.83 -0.94 -29.80
CA GLU A 71 -17.06 -0.44 -30.37
C GLU A 71 -18.20 -0.44 -29.35
N LYS A 72 -19.07 0.57 -29.45
CA LYS A 72 -20.33 0.63 -28.70
C LYS A 72 -21.48 0.43 -29.67
N SER A 73 -22.37 -0.52 -29.39
CA SER A 73 -23.54 -0.81 -30.22
C SER A 73 -24.82 -0.10 -29.78
N PHE A 74 -24.75 0.74 -28.75
CA PHE A 74 -25.88 1.51 -28.22
C PHE A 74 -25.58 3.02 -28.23
N PRO A 75 -26.48 3.88 -28.76
CA PRO A 75 -27.84 3.56 -29.22
C PRO A 75 -27.90 2.96 -30.65
N TRP A 76 -26.82 3.12 -31.42
CA TRP A 76 -26.66 2.56 -32.76
C TRP A 76 -25.32 1.83 -32.88
N THR A 77 -25.22 0.92 -33.84
CA THR A 77 -23.99 0.18 -34.18
C THR A 77 -22.87 1.12 -34.61
N GLY A 78 -21.66 0.92 -34.09
CA GLY A 78 -20.51 1.78 -34.37
C GLY A 78 -20.58 3.17 -33.71
N ALA A 79 -21.37 3.34 -32.64
CA ALA A 79 -21.38 4.57 -31.87
C ALA A 79 -20.00 4.83 -31.22
N SER A 80 -19.58 6.10 -31.21
CA SER A 80 -18.30 6.49 -30.60
C SER A 80 -18.32 6.22 -29.08
N ASN A 81 -17.26 5.58 -28.57
CA ASN A 81 -17.14 5.22 -27.15
C ASN A 81 -16.33 6.27 -26.36
N ILE A 82 -16.61 7.55 -26.59
CA ILE A 82 -15.98 8.66 -25.84
C ILE A 82 -16.53 8.65 -24.42
N THR A 83 -15.66 8.42 -23.44
CA THR A 83 -15.99 8.58 -22.02
C THR A 83 -15.25 9.79 -21.45
N VAL A 84 -15.97 10.67 -20.76
CA VAL A 84 -15.36 11.86 -20.14
C VAL A 84 -14.58 11.40 -18.90
N PRO A 85 -13.31 11.78 -18.73
CA PRO A 85 -12.47 11.31 -17.62
C PRO A 85 -12.79 12.03 -16.28
N LEU A 86 -14.06 12.06 -15.87
CA LEU A 86 -14.51 12.66 -14.59
C LEU A 86 -13.84 11.98 -13.39
N ALA A 87 -13.68 10.66 -13.46
CA ALA A 87 -12.98 9.88 -12.44
C ALA A 87 -11.50 10.26 -12.32
N LEU A 88 -10.83 10.57 -13.43
CA LEU A 88 -9.43 11.03 -13.42
C LEU A 88 -9.30 12.36 -12.67
N THR A 89 -10.16 13.33 -12.99
CA THR A 89 -10.15 14.64 -12.35
C THR A 89 -10.41 14.54 -10.85
N SER A 90 -11.42 13.77 -10.45
CA SER A 90 -11.76 13.56 -9.04
C SER A 90 -10.63 12.86 -8.27
N THR A 91 -10.09 11.77 -8.83
CA THR A 91 -8.99 11.02 -8.19
C THR A 91 -7.72 11.85 -8.04
N ASN A 92 -7.38 12.66 -9.05
CA ASN A 92 -6.24 13.58 -8.98
C ASN A 92 -6.46 14.68 -7.93
N GLY A 93 -7.67 15.20 -7.79
CA GLY A 93 -8.02 16.18 -6.76
C GLY A 93 -7.86 15.61 -5.35
N ILE A 94 -8.44 14.44 -5.08
CA ILE A 94 -8.28 13.75 -3.79
C ILE A 94 -6.82 13.44 -3.51
N TYR A 95 -6.09 12.93 -4.51
CA TYR A 95 -4.66 12.66 -4.37
C TYR A 95 -3.86 13.93 -4.04
N ALA A 96 -4.14 15.05 -4.71
CA ALA A 96 -3.49 16.32 -4.42
C ALA A 96 -3.78 16.81 -2.99
N MET A 97 -5.01 16.66 -2.50
CA MET A 97 -5.38 17.00 -1.12
C MET A 97 -4.63 16.13 -0.11
N LEU A 98 -4.60 14.80 -0.32
CA LEU A 98 -3.86 13.88 0.54
C LEU A 98 -2.36 14.20 0.52
N LYS A 99 -1.79 14.39 -0.67
CA LYS A 99 -0.38 14.78 -0.82
C LYS A 99 -0.08 16.08 -0.08
N ALA A 100 -0.96 17.08 -0.19
CA ALA A 100 -0.80 18.34 0.52
C ALA A 100 -0.82 18.13 2.03
N SER A 101 -1.71 17.30 2.57
CA SER A 101 -1.78 16.98 4.01
C SER A 101 -0.56 16.22 4.53
N PHE A 102 -0.09 15.22 3.79
CA PHE A 102 1.06 14.40 4.21
C PHE A 102 2.41 15.09 3.96
N SER A 103 2.49 15.97 2.98
CA SER A 103 3.74 16.67 2.62
C SER A 103 3.89 18.02 3.32
N GLN A 104 3.05 18.34 4.32
CA GLN A 104 3.18 19.60 5.04
C GLN A 104 4.53 19.67 5.75
N ARG A 105 5.27 20.76 5.54
CA ARG A 105 6.66 20.96 5.98
C ARG A 105 6.80 21.28 7.48
N LYS A 106 5.83 20.89 8.31
CA LYS A 106 5.75 21.11 9.76
C LYS A 106 5.31 19.79 10.42
N PRO A 107 5.64 19.53 11.70
CA PRO A 107 5.49 18.19 12.26
C PRO A 107 4.05 17.70 12.07
N PHE A 108 3.90 16.60 11.31
CA PHE A 108 2.62 15.98 10.98
C PHE A 108 1.81 15.62 12.24
N TRP A 109 2.51 15.38 13.33
CA TRP A 109 1.98 15.09 14.65
C TRP A 109 2.90 15.73 15.68
N THR A 110 2.31 16.37 16.68
CA THR A 110 3.03 16.92 17.83
C THR A 110 2.71 16.09 19.05
N VAL A 111 3.72 15.44 19.62
CA VAL A 111 3.59 14.78 20.92
C VAL A 111 3.88 15.81 22.00
N THR A 112 2.86 16.11 22.81
CA THR A 112 3.06 16.84 24.06
C THR A 112 3.05 15.84 25.21
N ALA A 113 4.14 15.81 25.99
CA ALA A 113 4.17 15.03 27.22
C ALA A 113 3.16 15.64 28.21
N LYS A 114 2.19 14.84 28.68
CA LYS A 114 1.33 15.23 29.81
C LYS A 114 2.21 15.31 31.06
N ASN A 115 2.41 16.51 31.58
CA ASN A 115 3.19 16.73 32.79
C ASN A 115 2.42 16.13 33.98
N THR A 116 2.97 15.11 34.64
CA THR A 116 2.29 14.32 35.70
C THR A 116 1.88 15.16 36.91
N ALA A 117 2.43 16.37 37.05
CA ALA A 117 2.09 17.32 38.10
C ALA A 117 0.68 17.92 37.96
N GLU A 118 0.11 18.00 36.75
CA GLU A 118 -1.21 18.59 36.51
C GLU A 118 -2.34 17.57 36.74
N VAL A 119 -2.10 16.29 36.45
CA VAL A 119 -3.07 15.20 36.68
C VAL A 119 -3.42 15.06 38.17
N LYS A 120 -2.45 15.28 39.08
CA LYS A 120 -2.68 15.21 40.54
C LYS A 120 -3.47 16.40 41.11
N LYS A 121 -3.58 17.52 40.39
CA LYS A 121 -4.40 18.67 40.82
C LYS A 121 -5.86 18.47 40.46
N GLU A 122 -6.15 17.87 39.30
CA GLU A 122 -7.53 17.59 38.86
C GLU A 122 -8.19 16.48 39.69
N GLU A 123 -7.45 15.44 40.08
CA GLU A 123 -7.98 14.38 40.96
C GLU A 123 -8.31 14.86 42.38
N LYS A 124 -7.66 15.93 42.87
CA LYS A 124 -7.93 16.52 44.19
C LYS A 124 -9.15 17.44 44.22
N ILE A 125 -9.61 17.92 43.07
CA ILE A 125 -10.78 18.82 42.98
C ILE A 125 -12.09 18.02 42.90
N ILE A 126 -12.04 16.73 42.53
CA ILE A 126 -13.22 15.89 42.26
C ILE A 126 -13.60 14.98 43.44
N LYS A 127 -12.75 14.85 44.47
CA LYS A 127 -13.11 14.13 45.71
C LYS A 127 -13.47 15.12 46.83
N PRO A 128 -14.74 15.13 47.29
CA PRO A 128 -15.15 15.90 48.48
C PRO A 128 -14.51 15.35 49.76
#